data_AF-A0A522P5Y1-F1
#
_entry.id   AF-A0A522P5Y1-F1
#
_cell.length_a   1.000
_cell.length_b   1.000
_cell.length_c   1.000
_cell.angle_alpha   90.00
_cell.angle_beta   90.00
_cell.angle_gamma   90.00
#
_symmetry.space_group_name_H-M   'P 1'
#
loop_
_entity.id
_entity.type
_entity.pdbx_description
1 polymer ?
#
loop_
_entity_poly.entity_id
_entity_poly.type
_entity_poly.pdbx_seq_one_letter_code
_entity_poly.pdbx_strand_id
1 'polypeptide(L)' 'MTAQLAGIDLYRQVRGAFIAQGKTLKGWCQENGTHLSNARSALTGNWDGPKGKAMRARIVKAAGLRGPQP' A
#
# COMPACT_ATOMS: atom_id res chain seq x y z
N MET A 1 16.98 7.50 -3.57
CA MET A 1 16.04 6.43 -3.20
C MET A 1 15.10 6.96 -2.12
N THR A 2 13.92 7.46 -2.46
CA THR A 2 12.94 7.93 -1.47
C THR A 2 12.32 6.72 -0.78
N ALA A 3 12.61 6.54 0.51
CA ALA A 3 11.96 5.52 1.32
C ALA A 3 10.46 5.83 1.43
N GLN A 4 9.60 4.90 1.02
CA GLN A 4 8.18 5.00 1.27
C GLN A 4 7.92 4.74 2.76
N LEU A 5 7.63 5.81 3.50
CA LEU A 5 7.37 5.78 4.94
C LEU A 5 6.16 4.89 5.23
N ALA A 6 6.34 3.90 6.12
CA ALA A 6 5.25 3.07 6.62
C ALA A 6 4.41 3.87 7.62
N GLY A 7 3.12 3.54 7.72
CA GLY A 7 2.31 4.04 8.82
C GLY A 7 0.81 3.93 8.60
N ILE A 8 0.05 4.26 9.64
CA ILE A 8 -1.41 4.33 9.57
C ILE A 8 -1.89 5.38 8.55
N ASP A 9 -1.12 6.45 8.40
CA ASP A 9 -1.38 7.50 7.42
C ASP A 9 -1.26 6.97 5.98
N LEU A 10 -0.16 6.29 5.65
CA LEU A 10 0.00 5.63 4.34
C LEU A 10 -1.16 4.67 4.05
N TYR A 11 -1.57 3.86 5.04
CA TYR A 11 -2.71 2.96 4.88
C TYR A 11 -4.02 3.71 4.54
N ARG A 12 -4.28 4.85 5.19
CA ARG A 12 -5.46 5.69 4.91
C ARG A 12 -5.39 6.32 3.52
N GLN A 13 -4.24 6.90 3.15
CA GLN A 13 -4.02 7.47 1.83
C GLN A 13 -4.24 6.44 0.72
N VAL A 14 -3.65 5.25 0.86
CA VAL A 14 -3.83 4.15 -0.10
C VAL A 14 -5.30 3.77 -0.25
N ARG A 15 -6.03 3.63 0.87
CA ARG A 15 -7.47 3.31 0.80
C ARG A 15 -8.27 4.40 0.10
N GLY A 16 -8.02 5.66 0.43
CA GLY A 16 -8.68 6.80 -0.23
C GLY A 16 -8.39 6.83 -1.73
N ALA A 17 -7.15 6.61 -2.12
CA ALA A 17 -6.74 6.59 -3.52
C ALA A 17 -7.39 5.44 -4.31
N PHE A 18 -7.50 4.24 -3.74
CA PHE A 18 -8.26 3.16 -4.37
C PHE A 18 -9.74 3.50 -4.56
N ILE A 19 -10.37 4.12 -3.55
CA ILE A 19 -11.77 4.54 -3.64
C ILE A 19 -11.96 5.59 -4.74
N ALA A 20 -11.05 6.57 -4.84
CA ALA A 20 -11.07 7.58 -5.90
C ALA A 20 -10.93 6.99 -7.32
N GLN A 21 -10.30 5.81 -7.44
CA GLN A 21 -10.20 5.06 -8.69
C GLN A 21 -11.41 4.12 -8.95
N GLY A 22 -12.45 4.14 -8.12
CA GLY A 22 -13.58 3.20 -8.21
C GLY A 22 -13.22 1.76 -7.83
N LYS A 23 -12.11 1.56 -7.11
CA LYS A 23 -11.60 0.26 -6.68
C LYS A 23 -11.55 0.17 -5.15
N THR A 24 -11.18 -0.99 -4.63
CA THR A 24 -10.90 -1.17 -3.20
C THR A 24 -9.56 -1.85 -3.01
N LEU A 25 -8.88 -1.57 -1.89
CA LEU A 25 -7.65 -2.29 -1.53
C LEU A 25 -7.89 -3.81 -1.44
N LYS A 26 -9.07 -4.23 -0.97
CA LYS A 26 -9.45 -5.64 -0.91
C LYS A 26 -9.56 -6.24 -2.31
N GLY A 27 -10.23 -5.55 -3.25
CA GLY A 27 -10.34 -5.98 -4.65
C GLY A 27 -8.95 -6.11 -5.29
N TRP A 28 -8.11 -5.10 -5.14
CA TRP A 28 -6.73 -5.16 -5.62
C TRP A 28 -5.95 -6.35 -5.03
N CYS A 29 -6.13 -6.63 -3.74
CA CYS A 29 -5.51 -7.77 -3.07
C CYS A 29 -5.95 -9.10 -3.69
N GLN A 30 -7.25 -9.28 -3.96
CA GLN A 30 -7.81 -10.48 -4.60
C GLN A 30 -7.25 -10.65 -6.02
N GLU A 31 -7.23 -9.58 -6.82
CA GLU A 31 -6.68 -9.59 -8.19
C GLU A 31 -5.17 -9.90 -8.23
N ASN A 32 -4.44 -9.55 -7.17
CA ASN A 32 -2.99 -9.74 -7.07
C ASN A 32 -2.57 -10.96 -6.25
N GLY A 33 -3.51 -11.83 -5.86
CA GLY A 33 -3.22 -13.06 -5.11
C GLY A 33 -2.63 -12.80 -3.72
N THR A 34 -3.01 -11.70 -3.06
CA THR A 34 -2.54 -11.36 -1.71
C THR A 34 -3.71 -11.17 -0.74
N HIS A 35 -3.41 -11.24 0.56
CA HIS A 35 -4.39 -10.99 1.62
C HIS A 35 -4.37 -9.54 2.10
N LEU A 36 -5.53 -9.03 2.48
CA LEU A 36 -5.71 -7.70 3.05
C LEU A 36 -4.90 -7.50 4.35
N SER A 37 -4.72 -8.57 5.14
CA SER A 37 -3.89 -8.56 6.35
C SER A 37 -2.42 -8.26 6.01
N ASN A 38 -1.87 -8.93 4.99
CA ASN A 38 -0.49 -8.70 4.54
C ASN A 38 -0.33 -7.29 3.98
N ALA A 39 -1.29 -6.83 3.18
CA ALA A 39 -1.29 -5.47 2.66
C ALA A 39 -1.32 -4.43 3.79
N ARG A 40 -2.18 -4.63 4.80
CA ARG A 40 -2.24 -3.76 5.97
C ARG A 40 -0.91 -3.76 6.72
N SER A 41 -0.36 -4.93 7.06
CA SER A 41 0.92 -5.04 7.77
C SER A 41 2.08 -4.41 7.01
N ALA A 42 2.12 -4.58 5.68
CA ALA A 42 3.12 -3.93 4.83
C ALA A 42 2.96 -2.41 4.84
N LEU A 43 1.74 -1.88 4.75
CA LEU A 43 1.46 -0.45 4.72
C LEU A 43 1.70 0.23 6.08
N THR A 44 1.31 -0.41 7.19
CA THR A 44 1.47 0.14 8.54
C THR A 44 2.86 -0.04 9.13
N GLY A 45 3.73 -0.82 8.48
CA GLY A 45 5.10 -1.08 8.95
C GLY A 45 5.24 -2.28 9.89
N ASN A 46 4.14 -2.97 10.21
CA ASN A 46 4.20 -4.22 10.98
C ASN A 46 4.94 -5.34 10.22
N TRP A 47 5.02 -5.24 8.90
CA TRP A 47 5.86 -6.09 8.06
C TRP A 47 6.83 -5.24 7.23
N ASP A 48 8.01 -4.96 7.80
CA ASP A 48 9.04 -4.10 7.20
C ASP A 48 10.25 -4.89 6.63
N GLY A 49 10.12 -6.22 6.49
CA GLY A 49 11.10 -7.03 5.78
C GLY A 49 11.14 -6.77 4.26
N PRO A 50 12.09 -7.34 3.50
CA PRO A 50 12.22 -7.11 2.05
C PRO A 50 10.93 -7.35 1.26
N LYS A 51 10.21 -8.44 1.58
CA LYS A 51 8.92 -8.78 0.96
C LYS A 51 7.80 -7.80 1.34
N GLY A 52 7.79 -7.31 2.58
CA GLY A 52 6.82 -6.31 3.04
C GLY A 52 7.04 -4.95 2.38
N LYS A 53 8.30 -4.51 2.26
CA LYS A 53 8.67 -3.32 1.48
C LYS A 53 8.30 -3.44 0.01
N ALA A 54 8.55 -4.60 -0.61
CA ALA A 54 8.14 -4.86 -1.98
C ALA A 54 6.61 -4.82 -2.16
N MET A 55 5.86 -5.39 -1.21
CA MET A 55 4.40 -5.32 -1.21
C MET A 55 3.91 -3.88 -1.05
N ARG A 56 4.48 -3.12 -0.11
CA ARG A 56 4.17 -1.68 0.07
C ARG A 56 4.38 -0.92 -1.23
N ALA A 57 5.54 -1.09 -1.87
CA ALA A 57 5.86 -0.43 -3.14
C ALA A 57 4.84 -0.77 -4.24
N ARG A 58 4.44 -2.05 -4.37
CA ARG A 58 3.40 -2.47 -5.33
C ARG A 58 2.06 -1.80 -5.05
N ILE A 59 1.63 -1.77 -3.80
CA ILE A 59 0.36 -1.17 -3.40
C ILE A 59 0.36 0.33 -3.64
N VAL A 60 1.43 1.03 -3.24
CA VAL A 60 1.57 2.48 -3.39
C VAL A 60 1.58 2.87 -4.87
N LYS A 61 2.29 2.11 -5.71
CA LYS A 61 2.26 2.27 -7.17
C LYS A 61 0.86 2.07 -7.75
N ALA A 62 0.15 1.02 -7.33
CA ALA A 62 -1.21 0.75 -7.80
C ALA A 62 -2.23 1.82 -7.34
N ALA A 63 -2.04 2.36 -6.14
CA ALA A 63 -2.82 3.47 -5.62
C ALA A 63 -2.52 4.80 -6.37
N GLY A 64 -1.53 4.85 -7.27
CA GLY A 64 -1.16 6.07 -7.99
C GLY A 64 -0.49 7.12 -7.10
N LEU A 65 -0.08 6.75 -5.88
CA LEU A 65 0.62 7.64 -4.97
C LEU A 65 2.09 7.70 -5.39
N ARG A 66 2.56 8.89 -5.78
CA ARG A 66 4.00 9.15 -5.88
C ARG A 66 4.54 9.20 -4.45
N GLY A 67 5.71 8.58 -4.20
CA GLY A 67 6.40 8.69 -2.90
C GLY A 67 6.51 10.15 -2.44
N PRO A 68 6.70 10.40 -1.14
CA PRO A 68 6.35 11.66 -0.47
C PRO A 68 6.70 12.89 -1.31
N GLN A 69 5.71 13.77 -1.52
CA GLN A 69 5.97 15.12 -1.98
C GLN A 69 6.84 15.83 -0.93
N PRO A 70 7.82 16.65 -1.37
CA PRO A 70 8.72 17.37 -0.47
C PRO A 70 7.98 18.29 0.49
#